data_AF-A0A830HG40-F1
#
_entry.id   AF-A0A830HG40-F1
#
_cell.length_a   1.000
_cell.length_b   1.000
_cell.length_c   1.000
_cell.angle_alpha   90.00
_cell.angle_beta   90.00
_cell.angle_gamma   90.00
#
_symmetry.space_group_name_H-M   'P 1'
#
loop_
_entity.id
_entity.type
_entity.pdbx_description
1 polymer ?
#
loop_
_entity_poly.entity_id
_entity_poly.type
_entity_poly.pdbx_seq_one_letter_code
_entity_poly.pdbx_strand_id
1 'polypeptide(L)'
;MGFFTNALCLGMACVYSFFGITLAISMRDFWGPNSPGATYWNVADASGQWFARTLGIWMTAVTTSPWWAGVDKHALKKVYLPLNLLFMPMFIQCAFYMGKDTAPPKTNILPINMWITQVPVGGLLLISNLLAMRESAAKASSGRKRK
;
A
#
# COMPACT_ATOMS: atom_id res chain seq x y z
N MET A 1 -8.28 21.60 5.10
CA MET A 1 -7.30 20.50 4.99
C MET A 1 -6.47 20.69 3.73
N GLY A 2 -5.25 20.16 3.66
CA GLY A 2 -4.40 20.30 2.49
C GLY A 2 -4.73 19.35 1.33
N PHE A 3 -4.51 19.76 0.08
CA PHE A 3 -4.83 18.98 -1.11
C PHE A 3 -4.06 17.65 -1.12
N PHE A 4 -2.74 17.70 -0.97
CA PHE A 4 -1.89 16.51 -0.98
C PHE A 4 -2.17 15.56 0.20
N THR A 5 -2.50 16.11 1.37
CA THR A 5 -2.88 15.30 2.54
C THR A 5 -4.17 14.52 2.27
N ASN A 6 -5.18 15.16 1.66
CA ASN A 6 -6.43 14.49 1.29
C ASN A 6 -6.22 13.46 0.18
N ALA A 7 -5.49 13.82 -0.87
CA ALA A 7 -5.19 12.95 -2.01
C ALA A 7 -4.42 11.69 -1.56
N LEU A 8 -3.41 11.86 -0.70
CA LEU A 8 -2.69 10.73 -0.10
C LEU A 8 -3.64 9.81 0.67
N CYS A 9 -4.43 10.34 1.61
CA CYS A 9 -5.29 9.50 2.44
C CYS A 9 -6.33 8.76 1.59
N LEU A 10 -6.90 9.42 0.58
CA LEU A 10 -7.82 8.78 -0.37
C LEU A 10 -7.11 7.69 -1.18
N GLY A 11 -5.92 7.96 -1.74
CA GLY A 11 -5.15 6.98 -2.49
C GLY A 11 -4.75 5.77 -1.65
N MET A 12 -4.27 6.00 -0.42
CA MET A 12 -3.95 4.94 0.54
C MET A 12 -5.18 4.10 0.85
N ALA A 13 -6.34 4.73 1.08
CA ALA A 13 -7.58 4.01 1.32
C ALA A 13 -8.01 3.19 0.11
N CYS A 14 -8.06 3.76 -1.10
CA CYS A 14 -8.48 3.03 -2.29
C CYS A 14 -7.58 1.81 -2.57
N VAL A 15 -6.27 1.97 -2.52
CA VAL A 15 -5.33 0.89 -2.83
C VAL A 15 -5.31 -0.14 -1.70
N TYR A 16 -5.04 0.28 -0.47
CA TYR A 16 -4.78 -0.66 0.62
C TYR A 16 -6.05 -1.18 1.30
N SER A 17 -7.23 -0.58 1.13
CA SER A 17 -8.48 -1.26 1.53
C SER A 17 -8.85 -2.38 0.55
N PHE A 18 -8.65 -2.18 -0.76
CA PHE A 18 -8.90 -3.23 -1.76
C PHE A 18 -7.97 -4.43 -1.55
N PHE A 19 -6.66 -4.19 -1.48
CA PHE A 19 -5.70 -5.24 -1.15
C PHE A 19 -5.93 -5.77 0.28
N GLY A 20 -6.28 -4.89 1.22
CA GLY A 20 -6.50 -5.27 2.60
C GLY A 20 -7.64 -6.25 2.79
N ILE A 21 -8.79 -6.01 2.18
CA ILE A 21 -9.96 -6.88 2.25
C ILE A 21 -9.65 -8.25 1.62
N THR A 22 -9.04 -8.25 0.43
CA THR A 22 -8.73 -9.50 -0.28
C THR A 22 -7.67 -10.33 0.45
N LEU A 23 -6.66 -9.69 1.06
CA LEU A 23 -5.67 -10.36 1.92
C LEU A 23 -6.29 -10.91 3.22
N ALA A 24 -7.19 -10.15 3.85
CA ALA A 24 -7.92 -10.56 5.06
C ALA A 24 -8.80 -11.80 4.83
N ILE A 25 -9.38 -11.93 3.64
CA ILE A 25 -10.16 -13.11 3.26
C ILE A 25 -9.20 -14.26 2.88
N SER A 26 -8.47 -14.10 1.78
CA SER A 26 -7.56 -15.14 1.30
C SER A 26 -6.45 -14.62 0.37
N MET A 27 -5.24 -14.42 0.90
CA MET A 27 -4.06 -14.16 0.05
C MET A 27 -3.86 -15.25 -1.01
N ARG A 28 -3.98 -16.53 -0.65
CA ARG A 28 -3.79 -17.66 -1.57
C ARG A 28 -4.73 -17.61 -2.78
N ASP A 29 -6.00 -17.29 -2.57
CA ASP A 29 -7.03 -17.36 -3.61
C ASP A 29 -7.18 -16.07 -4.41
N PHE A 30 -6.76 -14.92 -3.87
CA PHE A 30 -6.78 -13.65 -4.62
C PHE A 30 -5.44 -13.33 -5.28
N TRP A 31 -4.32 -13.61 -4.60
CA TRP A 31 -2.99 -13.13 -4.99
C TRP A 31 -1.92 -14.22 -4.97
N GLY A 32 -2.27 -15.45 -4.63
CA GLY A 32 -1.33 -16.56 -4.46
C GLY A 32 -1.49 -17.63 -5.54
N PRO A 33 -1.05 -18.87 -5.25
CA PRO A 33 -1.08 -20.00 -6.19
C PRO A 33 -2.47 -20.37 -6.73
N ASN A 34 -3.54 -20.03 -6.01
CA ASN A 34 -4.91 -20.33 -6.42
C ASN A 34 -5.58 -19.16 -7.15
N SER A 35 -4.89 -18.03 -7.32
CA SER A 35 -5.46 -16.85 -7.96
C SER A 35 -5.87 -17.12 -9.41
N PRO A 36 -7.09 -16.74 -9.83
CA PRO A 36 -7.53 -16.86 -11.21
C PRO A 36 -6.95 -15.71 -12.06
N GLY A 37 -5.63 -15.71 -12.19
CA GLY A 37 -4.90 -14.89 -13.14
C GLY A 37 -4.28 -13.60 -12.60
N ALA A 38 -4.24 -13.41 -11.27
CA ALA A 38 -3.56 -12.29 -10.62
C ALA A 38 -2.57 -12.75 -9.53
N THR A 39 -1.83 -13.83 -9.79
CA THR A 39 -0.82 -14.35 -8.86
C THR A 39 0.34 -13.36 -8.70
N TYR A 40 0.53 -12.90 -7.46
CA TYR A 40 1.68 -12.14 -6.97
C TYR A 40 2.73 -13.02 -6.28
N TRP A 41 2.29 -14.11 -5.63
CA TRP A 41 3.17 -15.04 -4.92
C TRP A 41 2.91 -16.48 -5.37
N ASN A 42 3.98 -17.19 -5.75
CA ASN A 42 3.91 -18.61 -6.10
C ASN A 42 3.99 -19.53 -4.88
N VAL A 43 4.24 -18.97 -3.70
CA VAL A 43 4.33 -19.69 -2.43
C VAL A 43 3.42 -19.02 -1.39
N ALA A 44 2.59 -19.82 -0.71
CA ALA A 44 1.66 -19.34 0.32
C ALA A 44 1.42 -20.45 1.35
N ASP A 45 2.38 -20.61 2.25
CA ASP A 45 2.25 -21.53 3.38
C ASP A 45 1.24 -21.02 4.43
N ALA A 46 1.02 -21.81 5.48
CA ALA A 46 0.07 -21.44 6.53
C ALA A 46 0.48 -20.15 7.26
N SER A 47 1.78 -19.93 7.47
CA SER A 47 2.28 -18.73 8.14
C SER A 47 2.11 -17.49 7.28
N GLY A 48 2.47 -17.55 6.00
CA GLY A 48 2.30 -16.46 5.03
C GLY A 48 0.83 -16.07 4.88
N GLN A 49 -0.08 -17.05 4.85
CA GLN A 49 -1.51 -16.80 4.83
C GLN A 49 -2.00 -16.08 6.09
N TRP A 50 -1.52 -16.49 7.27
CA TRP A 50 -1.89 -15.84 8.53
C TRP A 50 -1.39 -14.40 8.58
N PHE A 51 -0.12 -14.16 8.23
CA PHE A 51 0.46 -12.81 8.20
C PHE A 51 -0.25 -11.91 7.20
N ALA A 52 -0.59 -12.44 6.02
CA ALA A 52 -1.34 -11.70 5.02
C ALA A 52 -2.71 -11.27 5.53
N ARG A 53 -3.42 -12.15 6.27
CA ARG A 53 -4.71 -11.79 6.86
C ARG A 53 -4.59 -10.67 7.88
N THR A 54 -3.64 -10.79 8.81
CA THR A 54 -3.38 -9.76 9.82
C THR A 54 -3.00 -8.43 9.18
N LEU A 55 -2.12 -8.46 8.17
CA LEU A 55 -1.75 -7.27 7.41
C LEU A 55 -2.95 -6.67 6.68
N GLY A 56 -3.81 -7.50 6.08
CA GLY A 56 -4.98 -7.04 5.35
C GLY A 56 -6.02 -6.36 6.22
N ILE A 57 -6.26 -6.90 7.42
CA ILE A 57 -7.11 -6.28 8.45
C ILE A 57 -6.53 -4.91 8.84
N TRP A 58 -5.24 -4.87 9.15
CA TRP A 58 -4.57 -3.63 9.53
C TRP A 58 -4.62 -2.58 8.40
N MET A 59 -4.32 -2.98 7.15
CA MET A 59 -4.38 -2.11 5.98
C MET A 59 -5.77 -1.50 5.83
N THR A 60 -6.82 -2.32 5.88
CA THR A 60 -8.20 -1.87 5.75
C THR A 60 -8.60 -0.94 6.89
N ALA A 61 -8.39 -1.36 8.13
CA ALA A 61 -8.81 -0.60 9.30
C ALA A 61 -8.11 0.75 9.40
N VAL A 62 -6.78 0.78 9.23
CA VAL A 62 -5.99 2.01 9.38
C VAL A 62 -6.21 2.95 8.21
N THR A 63 -6.23 2.45 6.97
CA THR A 63 -6.35 3.34 5.81
C THR A 63 -7.74 3.93 5.65
N THR A 64 -8.80 3.26 6.11
CA THR A 64 -10.19 3.77 6.06
C THR A 64 -10.63 4.50 7.34
N SER A 65 -9.82 4.48 8.39
CA SER A 65 -10.15 5.10 9.69
C SER A 65 -10.58 6.57 9.66
N PRO A 66 -10.17 7.44 8.71
CA PRO A 66 -10.68 8.81 8.65
C PRO A 66 -12.18 8.92 8.44
N TRP A 67 -12.80 7.95 7.77
CA TRP A 67 -14.20 8.05 7.33
C TRP A 67 -15.19 7.45 8.33
N TRP A 68 -14.77 6.49 9.16
CA TRP A 68 -15.65 5.84 10.12
C TRP A 68 -15.23 6.03 11.58
N ALA A 69 -13.94 6.25 11.85
CA ALA A 69 -13.42 6.50 13.20
C ALA A 69 -13.00 7.96 13.44
N GLY A 70 -13.09 8.82 12.42
CA GLY A 70 -12.71 10.23 12.53
C GLY A 70 -11.21 10.47 12.78
N VAL A 71 -10.34 9.50 12.46
CA VAL A 71 -8.90 9.63 12.67
C VAL A 71 -8.34 10.77 11.82
N ASP A 72 -7.54 11.63 12.45
CA ASP A 72 -6.95 12.79 11.78
C ASP A 72 -5.98 12.39 10.66
N LYS A 73 -6.27 12.89 9.45
CA LYS A 73 -5.45 12.69 8.25
C LYS A 73 -4.06 13.30 8.37
N HIS A 74 -3.89 14.37 9.16
CA HIS A 74 -2.57 14.96 9.41
C HIS A 74 -1.68 14.06 10.28
N ALA A 75 -2.26 13.30 11.22
CA ALA A 75 -1.57 12.26 11.94
C ALA A 75 -1.26 11.06 11.04
N LEU A 76 -2.23 10.58 10.26
CA LEU A 76 -2.08 9.38 9.43
C LEU A 76 -0.99 9.49 8.37
N LYS A 77 -0.81 10.64 7.71
CA LYS A 77 0.28 10.77 6.73
C LYS A 77 1.68 10.58 7.35
N LYS A 78 1.84 10.82 8.66
CA LYS A 78 3.09 10.56 9.37
C LYS A 78 3.25 9.06 9.64
N VAL A 79 2.14 8.36 9.88
CA VAL A 79 2.10 6.89 10.00
C VAL A 79 2.42 6.24 8.65
N TYR A 80 1.86 6.75 7.56
CA TYR A 80 2.07 6.20 6.21
C TYR A 80 3.48 6.38 5.68
N LEU A 81 4.20 7.43 6.08
CA LEU A 81 5.53 7.70 5.54
C LEU A 81 6.54 6.56 5.76
N PRO A 82 6.78 6.07 7.00
CA PRO A 82 7.71 4.95 7.21
C PRO A 82 7.24 3.68 6.49
N LEU A 83 5.94 3.45 6.39
CA LEU A 83 5.40 2.29 5.67
C LEU A 83 5.68 2.39 4.17
N ASN A 84 5.38 3.53 3.54
CA ASN A 84 5.64 3.74 2.13
C ASN A 84 7.15 3.69 1.80
N LEU A 85 8.00 4.14 2.72
CA LEU A 85 9.46 4.02 2.60
C LEU A 85 9.94 2.58 2.67
N LEU A 86 9.29 1.72 3.46
CA LEU A 86 9.64 0.29 3.57
C LEU A 86 9.01 -0.54 2.44
N PHE A 87 7.78 -0.23 2.05
CA PHE A 87 7.07 -0.95 1.00
C PHE A 87 7.72 -0.75 -0.37
N MET A 88 8.21 0.45 -0.69
CA MET A 88 8.86 0.71 -1.96
C MET A 88 10.04 -0.24 -2.28
N PRO A 89 11.06 -0.38 -1.42
CA PRO A 89 12.13 -1.35 -1.66
C PRO A 89 11.64 -2.80 -1.64
N MET A 90 10.63 -3.14 -0.83
CA MET A 90 10.03 -4.47 -0.86
C MET A 90 9.34 -4.78 -2.19
N PHE A 91 8.62 -3.83 -2.78
CA PHE A 91 7.99 -3.99 -4.10
C PHE A 91 9.05 -4.16 -5.19
N ILE A 92 10.14 -3.38 -5.13
CA ILE A 92 11.29 -3.53 -6.04
C ILE A 92 11.91 -4.92 -5.88
N GLN A 93 12.13 -5.37 -4.64
CA GLN A 93 12.65 -6.70 -4.34
C GLN A 93 11.77 -7.80 -4.96
N CYS A 94 10.46 -7.73 -4.73
CA CYS A 94 9.51 -8.70 -5.27
C CYS A 94 9.43 -8.66 -6.80
N ALA A 95 9.52 -7.47 -7.40
CA ALA A 95 9.43 -7.26 -8.84
C ALA A 95 10.64 -7.81 -9.61
N PHE A 96 11.85 -7.67 -9.07
CA PHE A 96 13.07 -7.89 -9.84
C PHE A 96 14.04 -8.92 -9.26
N TYR A 97 13.91 -9.28 -7.97
CA TYR A 97 14.95 -10.05 -7.27
C TYR A 97 14.47 -11.36 -6.64
N MET A 98 13.16 -11.59 -6.54
CA MET A 98 12.60 -12.82 -5.95
C MET A 98 12.31 -13.95 -6.94
N GLY A 99 12.55 -13.71 -8.24
CA GLY A 99 12.57 -14.74 -9.29
C GLY A 99 11.42 -15.74 -9.20
N LYS A 100 11.74 -17.01 -8.93
CA LYS A 100 10.79 -18.13 -8.88
C LYS A 100 9.58 -17.90 -7.96
N ASP A 101 9.73 -17.14 -6.89
CA ASP A 101 8.68 -16.99 -5.86
C ASP A 101 7.63 -15.93 -6.27
N THR A 102 7.94 -15.08 -7.25
CA THR A 102 7.08 -13.98 -7.73
C THR A 102 6.93 -13.93 -9.26
N ALA A 103 7.57 -14.86 -9.99
CA ALA A 103 7.46 -14.96 -11.44
C ALA A 103 6.02 -15.23 -11.89
N PRO A 104 5.57 -14.68 -13.03
CA PRO A 104 4.21 -14.90 -13.51
C PRO A 104 3.99 -16.36 -13.91
N PRO A 105 2.99 -17.06 -13.35
CA PRO A 105 2.56 -18.33 -13.91
C PRO A 105 1.88 -18.12 -15.27
N LYS A 106 1.82 -19.18 -16.09
CA LYS A 106 1.13 -19.13 -17.40
C LYS A 106 -0.36 -18.79 -17.31
N THR A 107 -0.96 -18.96 -16.13
CA THR A 107 -2.35 -18.66 -15.84
C THR A 107 -2.60 -17.18 -15.55
N ASN A 108 -1.55 -16.37 -15.35
CA ASN A 108 -1.72 -14.93 -15.13
C ASN A 108 -2.27 -14.23 -16.37
N ILE A 109 -3.18 -13.28 -16.14
CA ILE A 109 -3.77 -12.42 -17.18
C ILE A 109 -2.67 -11.60 -17.86
N LEU A 110 -1.73 -11.09 -17.07
CA LEU A 110 -0.57 -10.38 -17.58
C LEU A 110 0.66 -11.29 -17.53
N PRO A 111 1.39 -11.45 -18.65
CA PRO A 111 2.60 -12.27 -18.71
C PRO A 111 3.82 -11.57 -18.11
N ILE A 112 3.63 -10.79 -17.03
CA ILE A 112 4.67 -10.05 -16.33
C ILE A 112 4.53 -10.30 -14.83
N ASN A 113 5.63 -10.16 -14.09
CA ASN A 113 5.60 -10.19 -12.64
C ASN A 113 4.65 -9.10 -12.12
N MET A 114 3.59 -9.50 -11.41
CA MET A 114 2.54 -8.58 -10.94
C MET A 114 3.06 -7.51 -9.97
N TRP A 115 4.20 -7.72 -9.30
CA TRP A 115 4.86 -6.72 -8.46
C TRP A 115 5.40 -5.53 -9.25
N ILE A 116 5.66 -5.69 -10.55
CA ILE A 116 6.07 -4.58 -11.43
C ILE A 116 4.98 -3.51 -11.47
N THR A 117 3.70 -3.88 -11.37
CA THR A 117 2.60 -2.89 -11.31
C THR A 117 2.52 -2.16 -9.97
N GLN A 118 3.06 -2.75 -8.90
CA GLN A 118 3.08 -2.15 -7.57
C GLN A 118 4.21 -1.15 -7.39
N VAL A 119 5.29 -1.24 -8.17
CA VAL A 119 6.38 -0.25 -8.17
C VAL A 119 5.86 1.17 -8.48
N PRO A 120 5.14 1.44 -9.60
CA PRO A 120 4.62 2.77 -9.87
C PRO A 120 3.54 3.20 -8.86
N VAL A 121 2.68 2.28 -8.40
CA VAL A 121 1.66 2.59 -7.38
C VAL A 121 2.32 3.04 -6.06
N GLY A 122 3.27 2.26 -5.56
CA GLY A 122 4.04 2.57 -4.35
C GLY A 122 4.83 3.88 -4.50
N GLY A 123 5.45 4.09 -5.68
CA GLY A 123 6.16 5.33 -5.98
C GLY A 123 5.26 6.57 -5.94
N LEU A 124 4.09 6.50 -6.57
CA LEU A 124 3.11 7.59 -6.55
C LEU A 124 2.59 7.89 -5.14
N LEU A 125 2.32 6.87 -4.33
CA LEU A 125 1.89 7.04 -2.94
C LEU A 125 3.00 7.63 -2.06
N LEU A 126 4.26 7.18 -2.24
CA LEU A 126 5.40 7.73 -1.53
C LEU A 126 5.65 9.20 -1.90
N ILE A 127 5.64 9.53 -3.19
CA ILE A 127 5.78 10.93 -3.66
C ILE A 127 4.65 11.79 -3.07
N SER A 128 3.41 11.31 -3.14
CA SER A 128 2.24 11.99 -2.56
C SER A 128 2.42 12.20 -1.05
N ASN A 129 3.03 11.23 -0.36
CA ASN A 129 3.30 11.32 1.06
C ASN A 129 4.33 12.42 1.37
N LEU A 130 5.41 12.50 0.60
CA LEU A 130 6.44 13.53 0.75
C LEU A 130 5.87 14.93 0.46
N LEU A 131 5.05 15.07 -0.59
CA LEU A 131 4.36 16.32 -0.91
C LEU A 131 3.40 16.73 0.22
N ALA A 132 2.65 15.79 0.79
CA ALA A 132 1.77 16.05 1.93
C ALA A 132 2.55 16.50 3.18
N MET A 133 3.76 15.98 3.40
CA MET A 133 4.64 16.43 4.50
C MET A 133 5.14 17.85 4.26
N ARG A 134 5.61 18.16 3.05
CA ARG A 134 6.06 19.50 2.65
C ARG A 134 4.96 20.54 2.76
N GLU A 135 3.74 20.20 2.37
CA GLU A 135 2.57 21.08 2.48
C GLU A 135 2.32 21.52 3.94
N SER A 136 2.46 20.60 4.91
CA SER A 136 2.29 20.96 6.32
C SER A 136 3.46 21.75 6.89
N ALA A 137 4.69 21.46 6.46
CA ALA A 137 5.85 22.26 6.83
C ALA A 137 5.72 23.71 6.34
N ALA A 138 5.28 23.92 5.10
CA ALA A 138 5.06 25.24 4.52
C ALA A 138 3.94 26.02 5.24
N LYS A 139 2.83 25.35 5.60
CA LYS A 139 1.77 25.97 6.39
C LYS A 139 2.26 26.38 7.79
N ALA A 140 3.04 25.52 8.46
CA ALA A 140 3.60 25.83 9.77
C ALA A 140 4.57 27.03 9.74
N SER A 141 5.43 27.13 8.72
CA SER A 141 6.35 28.26 8.58
C SER A 141 5.65 29.58 8.26
N SER A 142 4.59 29.55 7.43
CA SER A 142 3.79 30.74 7.12
C SER A 142 3.02 31.29 8.32
N GLY A 143 2.50 30.41 9.18
CA GLY A 143 1.80 30.81 10.40
C GLY A 143 2.73 31.43 11.45
N ARG A 144 4.01 31.05 11.44
CA ARG A 144 5.04 31.59 12.35
C ARG A 144 5.53 32.99 11.95
N LYS A 145 5.42 33.37 10.67
CA LYS A 145 5.74 34.72 10.19
C LYS A 145 4.60 35.75 10.39
N ARG A 146 3.41 35.28 10.77
CA ARG A 146 2.21 36.12 11.00
C ARG A 146 1.88 36.35 12.48
N LYS A 147 2.72 35.82 13.38
CA LYS A 147 2.72 36.11 14.81
C LYS A 147 3.94 36.93 15.14
#